data_AF-A0A150R5S5-F1
#
_entry.id   AF-A0A150R5S5-F1
#
_cell.length_a   1.000
_cell.length_b   1.000
_cell.length_c   1.000
_cell.angle_alpha   90.00
_cell.angle_beta   90.00
_cell.angle_gamma   90.00
#
_symmetry.space_group_name_H-M   'P 1'
#
loop_
_entity.id
_entity.type
_entity.pdbx_description
1 polymer ?
#
loop_
_entity_poly.entity_id
_entity_poly.type
_entity_poly.pdbx_seq_one_letter_code
_entity_poly.pdbx_strand_id
1 'polypeptide(L)'
;YAPPPGYAPYVPAVIYGMPRTLPFKEEGERPDGYRLETQMSRRLIVAGSIVLGSAWALSALTAGTILSEGDSGSVSYSPLLVPVGGPFITLATGEDVDFSDDDGQVTGTFVLLDGLTQVTGLALLVAGLVANQKVWVRDDIPRTASLHDPEIVVGPTGGALRVRF
;
A
#
# COMPACT_ATOMS: atom_id res chain seq x y z
N TYR A 1 -42.20 6.15 -13.32
CA TYR A 1 -42.63 4.73 -13.25
C TYR A 1 -42.33 4.25 -11.84
N ALA A 2 -43.34 3.95 -11.03
CA ALA A 2 -43.11 3.39 -9.69
C ALA A 2 -42.95 1.87 -9.80
N PRO A 3 -42.02 1.22 -9.08
CA PRO A 3 -41.88 -0.23 -9.12
C PRO A 3 -43.17 -0.91 -8.61
N PRO A 4 -43.54 -2.09 -9.17
CA PRO A 4 -44.76 -2.80 -8.78
C PRO A 4 -44.78 -3.13 -7.27
N PRO A 5 -45.95 -3.00 -6.60
CA PRO A 5 -46.11 -3.39 -5.21
C PRO A 5 -45.79 -4.89 -5.05
N GLY A 6 -44.77 -5.22 -4.25
CA GLY A 6 -44.31 -6.60 -4.04
C GLY A 6 -42.86 -6.88 -4.44
N TYR A 7 -42.14 -5.91 -5.02
CA TYR A 7 -40.69 -6.01 -5.17
C TYR A 7 -40.01 -5.84 -3.80
N ALA A 8 -39.84 -6.95 -3.09
CA ALA A 8 -38.89 -6.99 -1.98
C ALA A 8 -37.49 -6.71 -2.54
N PRO A 9 -36.70 -5.80 -1.95
CA PRO A 9 -35.31 -5.64 -2.34
C PRO A 9 -34.62 -7.01 -2.19
N TYR A 10 -33.93 -7.45 -3.24
CA TYR A 10 -33.11 -8.66 -3.17
C TYR A 10 -31.99 -8.40 -2.16
N VAL A 11 -32.19 -8.85 -0.93
CA VAL A 11 -31.15 -8.87 0.09
C VAL A 11 -30.37 -10.15 -0.20
N PRO A 12 -29.10 -10.08 -0.65
CA PRO A 12 -28.34 -11.30 -0.86
C PRO A 12 -28.31 -12.07 0.45
N ALA A 13 -28.65 -13.36 0.40
CA ALA A 13 -28.58 -14.21 1.59
C ALA A 13 -27.13 -14.16 2.10
N VAL A 14 -26.93 -13.62 3.31
CA VAL A 14 -25.62 -13.66 3.96
C VAL A 14 -25.34 -15.12 4.26
N ILE A 15 -24.46 -15.75 3.48
CA ILE A 15 -24.12 -17.15 3.68
C ILE A 15 -23.11 -17.22 4.82
N TYR A 16 -23.62 -17.40 6.03
CA TYR A 16 -22.82 -17.57 7.24
C TYR A 16 -21.95 -18.83 7.15
N GLY A 17 -20.69 -18.72 7.60
CA GLY A 17 -19.73 -19.83 7.66
C GLY A 17 -18.86 -20.02 6.41
N MET A 18 -19.16 -19.37 5.28
CA MET A 18 -18.32 -19.45 4.08
C MET A 18 -17.25 -18.35 4.04
N PRO A 19 -16.01 -18.65 3.60
CA PRO A 19 -14.94 -17.66 3.51
C PRO A 19 -15.27 -16.53 2.52
N ARG A 20 -14.74 -15.33 2.78
CA ARG A 20 -14.99 -14.15 1.94
C ARG A 20 -14.46 -14.32 0.50
N THR A 21 -13.30 -14.96 0.40
CA THR A 21 -12.56 -15.17 -0.86
C THR A 21 -12.00 -16.58 -0.90
N LEU A 22 -12.04 -17.20 -2.07
CA LEU A 22 -11.40 -18.49 -2.33
C LEU A 22 -10.33 -18.33 -3.43
N PRO A 23 -9.19 -19.06 -3.32
CA PRO A 23 -8.16 -19.02 -4.37
C PRO A 23 -8.73 -19.60 -5.67
N PHE A 24 -8.48 -18.93 -6.79
CA PHE A 24 -8.83 -19.46 -8.10
C PHE A 24 -7.91 -20.64 -8.42
N LYS A 25 -8.50 -21.75 -8.88
CA LYS A 25 -7.80 -22.90 -9.46
C LYS A 25 -8.32 -23.07 -10.88
N GLU A 26 -7.41 -23.19 -11.84
CA GLU A 26 -7.75 -23.24 -13.26
C GLU A 26 -8.52 -24.51 -13.63
N GLU A 27 -8.27 -25.59 -12.90
CA GLU A 27 -8.91 -26.90 -13.09
C GLU A 27 -10.14 -27.11 -12.18
N GLY A 28 -10.77 -26.03 -11.70
CA GLY A 28 -11.89 -26.10 -10.76
C GLY A 28 -13.21 -25.62 -11.36
N GLU A 29 -14.29 -26.36 -11.09
CA GLU A 29 -15.66 -25.87 -11.29
C GLU A 29 -15.88 -24.60 -10.44
N ARG A 30 -16.70 -23.68 -10.93
CA ARG A 30 -17.05 -22.46 -10.21
C ARG A 30 -17.72 -22.81 -8.87
N PRO A 31 -17.24 -22.30 -7.72
CA PRO A 31 -17.91 -22.50 -6.44
C PRO A 31 -19.27 -21.78 -6.40
N ASP A 32 -20.29 -22.46 -5.87
CA ASP A 32 -21.65 -21.92 -5.73
C ASP A 32 -21.66 -20.67 -4.85
N GLY A 33 -22.33 -19.61 -5.32
CA GLY A 33 -22.43 -18.33 -4.62
C GLY A 33 -21.14 -17.50 -4.62
N TYR A 34 -20.18 -17.82 -5.49
CA TYR A 34 -19.00 -16.99 -5.75
C TYR A 34 -18.96 -16.54 -7.19
N ARG A 35 -18.38 -15.35 -7.42
CA ARG A 35 -18.05 -14.80 -8.74
C ARG A 35 -16.56 -14.63 -8.91
N LEU A 36 -16.11 -14.69 -10.15
CA LEU A 36 -14.71 -14.45 -10.48
C LEU A 36 -14.45 -12.95 -10.49
N GLU A 37 -13.47 -12.52 -9.71
CA GLU A 37 -12.96 -11.14 -9.74
C GLU A 37 -11.46 -11.14 -9.93
N THR A 38 -10.97 -10.04 -10.52
CA THR A 38 -9.55 -9.72 -10.57
C THR A 38 -9.28 -8.65 -9.53
N GLN A 39 -8.41 -8.96 -8.57
CA GLN A 39 -8.06 -8.05 -7.48
C GLN A 39 -6.56 -7.85 -7.41
N MET A 40 -6.14 -6.72 -6.84
CA MET A 40 -4.74 -6.49 -6.48
C MET A 40 -4.31 -7.45 -5.38
N SER A 41 -3.02 -7.79 -5.33
CA SER A 41 -2.49 -8.63 -4.26
C SER A 41 -2.31 -7.81 -2.98
N ARG A 42 -3.37 -7.78 -2.16
CA ARG A 42 -3.36 -7.08 -0.86
C ARG A 42 -2.21 -7.55 0.05
N ARG A 43 -1.81 -8.82 -0.06
CA ARG A 43 -0.69 -9.39 0.72
C ARG A 43 0.64 -8.75 0.33
N LEU A 44 0.90 -8.62 -0.96
CA LEU A 44 2.12 -7.98 -1.47
C LEU A 44 2.13 -6.48 -1.17
N ILE A 45 0.99 -5.81 -1.31
CA ILE A 45 0.86 -4.39 -0.93
C ILE A 45 1.21 -4.22 0.56
N VAL A 46 0.59 -5.01 1.44
CA VAL A 46 0.85 -4.92 2.88
C VAL A 46 2.30 -5.25 3.21
N ALA A 47 2.85 -6.32 2.64
CA ALA A 47 4.24 -6.70 2.86
C ALA A 47 5.22 -5.61 2.38
N GLY A 48 5.03 -5.12 1.15
CA GLY A 48 5.85 -4.05 0.58
C GLY A 48 5.78 -2.76 1.38
N SER A 49 4.58 -2.34 1.80
CA SER A 49 4.39 -1.16 2.65
C SER A 49 5.08 -1.30 4.00
N ILE A 50 4.99 -2.47 4.64
CA ILE A 50 5.65 -2.72 5.93
C ILE A 50 7.16 -2.65 5.75
N VAL A 51 7.73 -3.42 4.80
CA VAL A 51 9.18 -3.49 4.58
C VAL A 51 9.75 -2.12 4.20
N LEU A 52 9.16 -1.45 3.22
CA LEU A 52 9.60 -0.12 2.78
C LEU A 52 9.46 0.90 3.93
N GLY A 53 8.29 0.92 4.58
CA GLY A 53 7.99 1.87 5.64
C GLY A 53 8.89 1.69 6.86
N SER A 54 9.15 0.45 7.29
CA SER A 54 10.02 0.19 8.43
C SER A 54 11.48 0.51 8.14
N ALA A 55 11.98 0.13 6.95
CA ALA A 55 13.35 0.41 6.56
C ALA A 55 13.59 1.92 6.50
N TRP A 56 12.75 2.64 5.72
CA TRP A 56 12.86 4.10 5.63
C TRP A 56 12.69 4.82 6.97
N ALA A 57 11.77 4.35 7.84
CA ALA A 57 11.60 4.95 9.17
C ALA A 57 12.87 4.83 10.01
N LEU A 58 13.57 3.70 9.96
CA LEU A 58 14.86 3.54 10.64
C LEU A 58 15.92 4.47 10.05
N SER A 59 16.03 4.57 8.72
CA SER A 59 16.98 5.50 8.08
C SER A 59 16.69 6.95 8.46
N ALA A 60 15.42 7.35 8.45
CA ALA A 60 15.00 8.69 8.81
C ALA A 60 15.25 9.01 10.29
N LEU A 61 15.08 8.04 11.20
CA LEU A 61 15.42 8.18 12.61
C LEU A 61 16.92 8.32 12.83
N THR A 62 17.73 7.51 12.16
CA THR A 62 19.19 7.61 12.21
C THR A 62 19.64 8.99 11.72
N ALA A 63 19.14 9.42 10.56
CA ALA A 63 19.42 10.74 10.01
C ALA A 63 19.00 11.87 10.96
N GLY A 64 17.78 11.79 11.50
CA GLY A 64 17.26 12.78 12.43
C GLY A 64 18.06 12.87 13.74
N THR A 65 18.58 11.74 14.23
CA THR A 65 19.43 11.69 15.41
C THR A 65 20.76 12.38 15.14
N ILE A 66 21.44 12.02 14.05
CA ILE A 66 22.73 12.60 13.65
C ILE A 66 22.60 14.10 13.34
N LEU A 67 21.54 14.51 12.62
CA LEU A 67 21.27 15.93 12.34
C LEU A 67 20.98 16.73 13.62
N SER A 68 20.42 16.09 14.66
CA SER A 68 20.13 16.76 15.93
C SER A 68 21.40 17.01 16.77
N GLU A 69 22.47 16.25 16.55
CA GLU A 69 23.76 16.45 17.24
C GLU A 69 24.50 17.69 16.73
N GLY A 70 24.26 18.09 15.48
CA GLY A 70 24.68 19.39 14.95
C GLY A 70 26.15 19.50 14.53
N ASP A 71 26.87 18.38 14.43
CA ASP A 71 28.25 18.35 13.96
C ASP A 71 28.37 18.63 12.45
N SER A 72 29.54 19.08 11.99
CA SER A 72 29.77 19.45 10.58
C SER A 72 29.56 18.30 9.60
N GLY A 73 29.76 17.03 10.03
CA GLY A 73 29.49 15.84 9.21
C GLY A 73 28.01 15.43 9.14
N SER A 74 27.16 15.99 10.00
CA SER A 74 25.75 15.56 10.11
C SER A 74 24.94 15.80 8.83
N VAL A 75 25.29 16.81 8.03
CA VAL A 75 24.62 17.14 6.77
C VAL A 75 24.76 16.03 5.74
N SER A 76 25.85 15.24 5.80
CA SER A 76 26.11 14.10 4.92
C SER A 76 25.07 12.99 5.04
N TYR A 77 24.34 12.93 6.17
CA TYR A 77 23.26 11.97 6.42
C TYR A 77 21.86 12.49 6.07
N SER A 78 21.73 13.77 5.72
CA SER A 78 20.45 14.35 5.30
C SER A 78 19.75 13.61 4.15
N PRO A 79 20.45 12.98 3.17
CA PRO A 79 19.77 12.26 2.10
C PRO A 79 18.96 11.06 2.60
N LEU A 80 19.29 10.44 3.74
CA LEU A 80 18.56 9.29 4.30
C LEU A 80 17.08 9.60 4.63
N LEU A 81 16.71 10.88 4.71
CA LEU A 81 15.30 11.31 4.83
C LEU A 81 14.50 11.04 3.55
N VAL A 82 15.16 10.91 2.39
CA VAL A 82 14.54 10.60 1.11
C VAL A 82 14.35 9.08 1.01
N PRO A 83 13.12 8.57 0.88
CA PRO A 83 12.89 7.14 0.72
C PRO A 83 13.49 6.62 -0.59
N VAL A 84 14.00 5.40 -0.54
CA VAL A 84 14.59 4.62 -1.65
C VAL A 84 15.87 5.24 -2.22
N GLY A 85 15.86 6.50 -2.61
CA GLY A 85 17.02 7.20 -3.15
C GLY A 85 18.04 7.62 -2.10
N GLY A 86 17.59 7.92 -0.88
CA GLY A 86 18.43 8.45 0.20
C GLY A 86 19.67 7.62 0.50
N PRO A 87 19.55 6.31 0.77
CA PRO A 87 20.70 5.46 1.05
C PRO A 87 21.77 5.48 -0.05
N PHE A 88 21.36 5.49 -1.33
CA PHE A 88 22.31 5.52 -2.44
C PHE A 88 22.97 6.89 -2.61
N ILE A 89 22.25 7.97 -2.33
CA ILE A 89 22.83 9.32 -2.32
C ILE A 89 23.85 9.40 -1.17
N THR A 90 23.50 8.95 0.04
CA THR A 90 24.42 8.92 1.19
C THR A 90 25.67 8.09 0.89
N LEU A 91 25.56 6.94 0.22
CA LEU A 91 26.73 6.17 -0.21
C LEU A 91 27.58 6.87 -1.26
N ALA A 92 26.99 7.72 -2.10
CA ALA A 92 27.69 8.41 -3.17
C ALA A 92 28.30 9.76 -2.71
N THR A 93 27.75 10.37 -1.66
CA THR A 93 28.13 11.73 -1.22
C THR A 93 28.66 11.79 0.20
N GLY A 94 28.51 10.73 1.00
CA GLY A 94 28.86 10.71 2.41
C GLY A 94 30.35 10.45 2.62
N GLU A 95 31.04 11.44 3.17
CA GLU A 95 32.47 11.34 3.52
C GLU A 95 32.71 10.33 4.66
N ASP A 96 31.73 10.14 5.55
CA ASP A 96 31.77 9.19 6.67
C ASP A 96 31.41 7.75 6.28
N VAL A 97 31.07 7.53 5.00
CA VAL A 97 30.59 6.26 4.48
C VAL A 97 31.59 5.72 3.46
N ASP A 98 32.85 5.65 3.88
CA ASP A 98 33.97 5.19 3.06
C ASP A 98 34.28 3.71 3.33
N PHE A 99 34.24 2.87 2.29
CA PHE A 99 34.61 1.46 2.36
C PHE A 99 36.12 1.21 2.54
N SER A 100 36.94 2.27 2.48
CA SER A 100 38.38 2.24 2.68
C SER A 100 38.80 2.13 4.14
N ASP A 101 37.97 2.65 5.05
CA ASP A 101 38.20 2.69 6.50
C ASP A 101 37.25 1.70 7.22
N ASP A 102 37.72 1.07 8.31
CA ASP A 102 36.95 0.04 9.02
C ASP A 102 35.59 0.57 9.55
N ASP A 103 35.55 1.78 10.12
CA ASP A 103 34.32 2.39 10.64
C ASP A 103 33.35 2.82 9.52
N GLY A 104 33.89 3.35 8.42
CA GLY A 104 33.10 3.74 7.24
C GLY A 104 32.55 2.54 6.48
N GLN A 105 33.29 1.43 6.44
CA GLN A 105 32.87 0.18 5.80
C GLN A 105 31.64 -0.43 6.49
N VAL A 106 31.62 -0.43 7.83
CA VAL A 106 30.48 -0.95 8.59
C VAL A 106 29.24 -0.09 8.33
N THR A 107 29.38 1.23 8.44
CA THR A 107 28.30 2.18 8.17
C THR A 107 27.78 2.07 6.75
N GLY A 108 28.68 2.02 5.76
CA GLY A 108 28.34 1.87 4.34
C GLY A 108 27.65 0.56 4.02
N THR A 109 28.05 -0.52 4.69
CA THR A 109 27.36 -1.82 4.54
C THR A 109 25.93 -1.74 5.06
N PHE A 110 25.71 -1.12 6.23
CA PHE A 110 24.35 -0.94 6.76
C PHE A 110 23.48 -0.05 5.88
N VAL A 111 24.01 1.08 5.39
CA VAL A 111 23.29 1.99 4.48
C VAL A 111 22.97 1.28 3.15
N LEU A 112 23.89 0.46 2.62
CA LEU A 112 23.65 -0.32 1.41
C LEU A 112 22.55 -1.37 1.61
N LEU A 113 22.60 -2.12 2.72
CA LEU A 113 21.59 -3.12 3.05
C LEU A 113 20.23 -2.47 3.27
N ASP A 114 20.18 -1.30 3.90
CA ASP A 114 18.96 -0.52 4.05
C ASP A 114 18.40 -0.10 2.69
N GLY A 115 19.23 0.46 1.80
CA GLY A 115 18.84 0.81 0.44
C GLY A 115 18.27 -0.38 -0.35
N LEU A 116 18.92 -1.54 -0.27
CA LEU A 116 18.45 -2.78 -0.90
C LEU A 116 17.09 -3.23 -0.33
N THR A 117 16.92 -3.09 0.99
CA THR A 117 15.68 -3.43 1.69
C THR A 117 14.55 -2.51 1.25
N GLN A 118 14.81 -1.20 1.15
CA GLN A 118 13.84 -0.22 0.65
C GLN A 118 13.44 -0.49 -0.81
N VAL A 119 14.40 -0.79 -1.69
CA VAL A 119 14.12 -1.18 -3.09
C VAL A 119 13.28 -2.46 -3.14
N THR A 120 13.58 -3.45 -2.31
CA THR A 120 12.80 -4.69 -2.22
C THR A 120 11.38 -4.42 -1.75
N GLY A 121 11.19 -3.60 -0.71
CA GLY A 121 9.88 -3.19 -0.22
C GLY A 121 9.07 -2.45 -1.30
N LEU A 122 9.70 -1.52 -2.01
CA LEU A 122 9.08 -0.83 -3.13
C LEU A 122 8.68 -1.79 -4.25
N ALA A 123 9.57 -2.73 -4.62
CA ALA A 123 9.29 -3.72 -5.66
C ALA A 123 8.10 -4.61 -5.28
N LEU A 124 8.01 -5.06 -4.02
CA LEU A 124 6.88 -5.82 -3.51
C LEU A 124 5.58 -5.00 -3.54
N LEU A 125 5.64 -3.72 -3.16
CA LEU A 125 4.49 -2.83 -3.18
C LEU A 125 3.97 -2.63 -4.60
N VAL A 126 4.86 -2.30 -5.54
CA VAL A 126 4.54 -2.14 -6.97
C VAL A 126 4.02 -3.45 -7.55
N ALA A 127 4.67 -4.58 -7.26
CA ALA A 127 4.21 -5.89 -7.68
C ALA A 127 2.80 -6.18 -7.14
N GLY A 128 2.49 -5.81 -5.89
CA GLY A 128 1.16 -5.98 -5.32
C GLY A 128 0.08 -5.13 -5.99
N LEU A 129 0.42 -3.90 -6.40
CA LEU A 129 -0.48 -2.97 -7.12
C LEU A 129 -0.75 -3.42 -8.56
N VAL A 130 0.25 -3.98 -9.23
CA VAL A 130 0.15 -4.41 -10.63
C VAL A 130 -0.31 -5.86 -10.78
N ALA A 131 -0.07 -6.71 -9.78
CA ALA A 131 -0.49 -8.11 -9.79
C ALA A 131 -2.02 -8.24 -9.73
N ASN A 132 -2.59 -8.60 -10.87
CA ASN A 132 -4.00 -8.88 -11.06
C ASN A 132 -4.26 -10.37 -10.78
N GLN A 133 -4.55 -10.71 -9.52
CA GLN A 133 -4.86 -12.09 -9.12
C GLN A 133 -6.34 -12.41 -9.35
N LYS A 134 -6.61 -13.55 -9.99
CA LYS A 134 -7.95 -14.12 -10.10
C LYS A 134 -8.33 -14.73 -8.76
N VAL A 135 -9.44 -14.30 -8.19
CA VAL A 135 -9.99 -14.83 -6.93
C VAL A 135 -11.49 -15.00 -7.05
N TRP A 136 -12.00 -16.04 -6.39
CA TRP A 136 -13.43 -16.23 -6.23
C TRP A 136 -13.89 -15.38 -5.05
N VAL A 137 -14.86 -14.51 -5.27
CA VAL A 137 -15.41 -13.59 -4.26
C VAL A 137 -16.88 -13.92 -4.06
N ARG A 138 -17.32 -13.99 -2.81
CA ARG A 138 -18.70 -14.34 -2.47
C ARG A 138 -19.68 -13.29 -3.04
N ASP A 139 -20.82 -13.75 -3.58
CA ASP A 139 -21.74 -12.92 -4.35
C ASP A 139 -22.48 -11.87 -3.51
N ASP A 140 -22.64 -12.10 -2.21
CA ASP A 140 -23.26 -11.18 -1.25
C ASP A 140 -22.42 -9.95 -0.92
N ILE A 141 -21.12 -9.97 -1.23
CA ILE A 141 -20.22 -8.83 -0.98
C ILE A 141 -20.40 -7.83 -2.13
N PRO A 142 -20.79 -6.58 -1.85
CA PRO A 142 -20.91 -5.56 -2.89
C PRO A 142 -19.53 -5.26 -3.51
N ARG A 143 -19.47 -5.14 -4.85
CA ARG A 143 -18.22 -4.86 -5.62
C ARG A 143 -17.59 -3.52 -5.27
N THR A 144 -18.43 -2.58 -4.87
CA THR A 144 -18.05 -1.24 -4.46
C THR A 144 -18.83 -1.01 -3.18
N ALA A 145 -18.17 -0.54 -2.11
CA ALA A 145 -18.91 0.09 -1.04
C ALA A 145 -19.65 1.24 -1.70
N SER A 146 -20.95 1.08 -1.94
CA SER A 146 -21.82 2.15 -2.39
C SER A 146 -21.87 3.16 -1.24
N LEU A 147 -20.81 3.96 -1.09
CA LEU A 147 -20.94 5.28 -0.50
C LEU A 147 -22.09 5.89 -1.28
N HIS A 148 -23.22 6.11 -0.60
CA HIS A 148 -24.39 6.73 -1.21
C HIS A 148 -23.90 7.95 -1.97
N ASP A 149 -23.99 7.93 -3.29
CA ASP A 149 -23.44 8.98 -4.14
C ASP A 149 -24.04 10.31 -3.67
N PRO A 150 -23.24 11.22 -3.06
CA PRO A 150 -23.77 12.48 -2.60
C PRO A 150 -24.24 13.26 -3.84
N GLU A 151 -25.53 13.54 -3.91
CA GLU A 151 -26.08 14.31 -5.02
C GLU A 151 -25.71 15.77 -4.79
N ILE A 152 -24.79 16.28 -5.62
CA ILE A 152 -24.39 17.69 -5.62
C ILE A 152 -25.24 18.40 -6.68
N VAL A 153 -26.16 19.24 -6.22
CA VAL A 153 -26.96 20.10 -7.09
C VAL A 153 -26.34 21.49 -7.08
N VAL A 154 -25.82 21.94 -8.22
CA VAL A 154 -25.25 23.30 -8.38
C VAL A 154 -26.18 24.14 -9.25
N GLY A 155 -26.57 25.30 -8.75
CA GLY A 155 -27.34 26.30 -9.47
C GLY A 155 -26.68 27.69 -9.42
N PRO A 156 -27.17 28.65 -10.21
CA PRO A 156 -26.61 30.00 -10.31
C PRO A 156 -26.65 30.78 -8.99
N THR A 157 -27.49 30.35 -8.04
CA THR A 157 -27.65 30.98 -6.72
C THR A 157 -27.08 30.16 -5.56
N GLY A 158 -26.40 29.02 -5.82
CA GLY A 158 -25.76 28.21 -4.77
C GLY A 158 -25.69 26.72 -5.09
N GLY A 159 -24.99 25.97 -4.21
CA GLY A 159 -24.88 24.52 -4.27
C GLY A 159 -25.51 23.84 -3.04
N ALA A 160 -26.14 22.70 -3.24
CA ALA A 160 -26.67 21.86 -2.16
C ALA A 160 -26.09 20.44 -2.25
N LEU A 161 -25.68 19.91 -1.10
CA LEU A 161 -25.25 18.53 -0.93
C LEU A 161 -26.41 17.76 -0.28
N ARG A 162 -26.95 16.74 -0.96
CA ARG A 162 -27.93 15.83 -0.37
C ARG A 162 -27.27 14.50 -0.05
N VAL A 163 -27.23 14.18 1.24
CA VAL A 163 -26.83 12.86 1.75
C VAL A 163 -28.10 12.18 2.26
N ARG A 164 -28.44 11.01 1.71
CA ARG A 164 -29.51 10.16 2.25
C ARG A 164 -28.86 9.13 3.17
N PHE A 165 -29.36 9.04 4.40
CA PHE A 165 -28.99 8.03 5.38
C PHE A 165 -30.02 6.90 5.37
#